data_AF-A0AAN8MA90-F1
#
_entry.id   AF-A0AAN8MA90-F1
#
_cell.length_a   1.000
_cell.length_b   1.000
_cell.length_c   1.000
_cell.angle_alpha   90.00
_cell.angle_beta   90.00
_cell.angle_gamma   90.00
#
_symmetry.space_group_name_H-M   'P 1'
#
loop_
_entity.id
_entity.type
_entity.pdbx_description
1 polymer ?
#
loop_
_entity_poly.entity_id
_entity_poly.type
_entity_poly.pdbx_seq_one_letter_code
_entity_poly.pdbx_strand_id
1 'polypeptide(L)'
;MDRFNLPRWSTEFTSIDYYINIHRALVTRFFMQVAHLERMGHYLTVKDNQVAQLHPSTVLDHKPEWVMYNEFVLTTKNYIHTCTDIKPEWLVKIAPQY
;
A
#
# COMPACT_ATOMS: atom_id res chain seq x y z
N MET A 1 15.34 -18.30 -0.97
CA MET A 1 15.43 -18.13 0.50
C MET A 1 16.52 -19.02 1.08
N ASP A 2 16.56 -20.30 0.71
CA ASP A 2 17.50 -21.28 1.30
C ASP A 2 18.98 -20.97 1.04
N ARG A 3 19.34 -20.39 -0.12
CA ARG A 3 20.73 -19.96 -0.41
C ARG A 3 21.28 -18.94 0.60
N PHE A 4 20.42 -18.09 1.15
CA PHE A 4 20.80 -17.04 2.10
C PHE A 4 20.35 -17.37 3.53
N ASN A 5 19.93 -18.61 3.80
CA ASN A 5 19.37 -19.04 5.08
C ASN A 5 18.24 -18.13 5.61
N LEU A 6 17.44 -17.56 4.71
CA LEU A 6 16.28 -16.77 5.11
C LEU A 6 15.14 -17.71 5.52
N PRO A 7 14.61 -17.59 6.75
CA PRO A 7 13.54 -18.45 7.20
C PRO A 7 12.25 -18.15 6.43
N ARG A 8 11.51 -19.22 6.10
CA ARG A 8 10.16 -19.14 5.54
C ARG A 8 9.18 -19.28 6.70
N TRP A 9 8.52 -18.18 7.06
CA TRP A 9 7.54 -18.16 8.14
C TRP A 9 6.18 -17.72 7.63
N SER A 10 5.14 -18.30 8.23
CA SER A 10 3.76 -17.86 8.07
C SER A 10 3.13 -17.79 9.46
N THR A 11 2.30 -16.77 9.68
CA THR A 11 1.48 -16.71 10.90
C THR A 11 0.33 -17.73 10.77
N GLU A 12 -0.25 -18.16 11.89
CA GLU A 12 -1.47 -18.98 11.84
C GLU A 12 -2.62 -18.22 11.17
N PHE A 13 -3.35 -18.89 10.28
CA PHE A 13 -4.43 -18.26 9.51
C PHE A 13 -5.60 -17.78 10.38
N THR A 14 -5.83 -18.44 11.51
CA THR A 14 -6.88 -18.07 12.49
C THR A 14 -6.52 -16.83 13.30
N SER A 15 -5.25 -16.42 13.30
CA SER A 15 -4.82 -15.21 14.00
C SER A 15 -5.24 -13.96 13.26
N ILE A 16 -5.70 -12.97 14.01
CA ILE A 16 -5.99 -11.62 13.50
C ILE A 16 -4.75 -10.99 12.87
N ASP A 17 -3.56 -11.37 13.35
CA ASP A 17 -2.29 -10.83 12.87
C ASP A 17 -1.90 -11.35 11.48
N TYR A 18 -2.55 -12.39 10.94
CA TYR A 18 -2.17 -13.00 9.67
C TYR A 18 -2.10 -11.98 8.53
N TYR A 19 -3.22 -11.30 8.25
CA TYR A 19 -3.29 -10.29 7.19
C TYR A 19 -2.53 -9.02 7.55
N ILE A 20 -2.54 -8.63 8.83
CA ILE A 20 -1.84 -7.43 9.32
C ILE A 20 -0.33 -7.57 9.08
N ASN A 21 0.24 -8.74 9.36
CA ASN A 21 1.67 -8.99 9.16
C ASN A 21 2.04 -8.97 7.68
N ILE A 22 1.17 -9.48 6.80
CA ILE A 22 1.37 -9.39 5.34
C ILE A 22 1.35 -7.93 4.89
N HIS A 23 0.36 -7.15 5.30
CA HIS A 23 0.28 -5.73 4.92
C HIS A 23 1.48 -4.93 5.45
N ARG A 24 1.90 -5.17 6.70
CA ARG A 24 3.12 -4.55 7.26
C ARG A 24 4.35 -4.94 6.45
N ALA A 25 4.50 -6.20 6.06
CA ALA A 25 5.61 -6.67 5.23
C ALA A 25 5.60 -6.05 3.83
N LEU A 26 4.44 -5.72 3.26
CA LEU A 26 4.37 -4.97 2.01
C LEU A 26 4.82 -3.51 2.21
N VAL A 27 4.37 -2.87 3.28
CA VAL A 27 4.74 -1.48 3.60
C VAL A 27 6.25 -1.30 3.74
N THR A 28 6.99 -2.28 4.30
CA THR A 28 8.47 -2.19 4.39
C THR A 28 9.18 -2.01 3.07
N ARG A 29 8.60 -2.51 1.96
CA ARG A 29 9.16 -2.37 0.62
C ARG A 29 8.57 -1.21 -0.18
N PHE A 30 7.28 -0.93 0.04
CA PHE A 30 6.48 -0.02 -0.76
C PHE A 30 6.14 1.31 -0.05
N PHE A 31 6.81 1.64 1.04
CA PHE A 31 6.56 2.87 1.81
C PHE A 31 6.62 4.17 0.99
N MET A 32 7.36 4.20 -0.13
CA MET A 32 7.39 5.36 -1.05
C MET A 32 6.18 5.41 -1.99
N GLN A 33 5.50 4.28 -2.22
CA GLN A 33 4.38 4.12 -3.15
C GLN A 33 3.07 4.13 -2.37
N VAL A 34 2.80 5.27 -1.74
CA VAL A 34 1.61 5.50 -0.94
C VAL A 34 0.85 6.70 -1.48
N ALA A 35 -0.47 6.64 -1.40
CA ALA A 35 -1.34 7.76 -1.70
C ALA A 35 -2.39 7.95 -0.59
N HIS A 36 -2.76 9.22 -0.37
CA HIS A 36 -3.79 9.63 0.59
C HIS A 36 -5.04 10.10 -0.15
N LEU A 37 -6.21 9.78 0.42
CA LEU A 37 -7.51 10.17 -0.11
C LEU A 37 -7.83 11.62 0.27
N GLU A 38 -7.94 12.46 -0.75
CA GLU A 38 -8.34 13.86 -0.59
C GLU A 38 -9.85 14.03 -0.46
N ARG A 39 -10.28 15.18 0.10
CA ARG A 39 -11.71 15.49 0.34
C ARG A 39 -12.55 15.49 -0.95
N MET A 40 -11.92 15.77 -2.08
CA MET A 40 -12.56 15.74 -3.41
C MET A 40 -12.66 14.33 -4.02
N GLY A 41 -12.21 13.30 -3.29
CA GLY A 41 -12.37 11.89 -3.68
C GLY A 41 -11.34 11.35 -4.68
N HIS A 42 -10.26 12.09 -4.93
CA HIS A 42 -9.07 11.64 -5.65
C HIS A 42 -7.96 11.29 -4.67
N TYR A 43 -6.95 10.56 -5.14
CA TYR A 43 -5.77 10.21 -4.36
C TYR A 43 -4.61 11.14 -4.71
N LEU A 44 -3.82 11.51 -3.71
CA LEU A 44 -2.59 12.27 -3.86
C LEU A 44 -1.40 11.41 -3.43
N THR A 45 -0.40 11.23 -4.30
CA THR A 45 0.79 10.45 -3.93
C THR A 45 1.64 11.21 -2.91
N VAL A 46 2.13 10.49 -1.89
CA VAL A 46 2.85 11.12 -0.76
C VAL A 46 4.19 11.73 -1.21
N LYS A 47 4.87 11.10 -2.16
CA LYS A 47 6.20 11.53 -2.60
C LYS A 47 6.17 12.82 -3.43
N ASP A 48 5.34 12.80 -4.47
CA ASP A 48 5.43 13.74 -5.59
C ASP A 48 4.15 14.58 -5.72
N ASN A 49 3.20 14.43 -4.81
CA ASN A 49 1.89 15.10 -4.84
C ASN A 49 1.17 14.94 -6.18
N GLN A 50 1.28 13.76 -6.80
CA GLN A 50 0.61 13.47 -8.06
C GLN A 50 -0.83 13.05 -7.79
N VAL A 51 -1.76 13.70 -8.50
CA VAL A 51 -3.17 13.33 -8.47
C VAL A 51 -3.37 12.05 -9.26
N ALA A 52 -4.00 11.06 -8.64
CA ALA A 52 -4.34 9.77 -9.22
C ALA A 52 -5.72 9.28 -8.74
N GLN A 53 -6.23 8.24 -9.39
CA GLN A 53 -7.44 7.53 -8.98
C GLN A 53 -7.16 6.04 -8.83
N LEU A 54 -7.98 5.33 -8.05
CA LEU A 54 -7.93 3.87 -8.05
C LEU A 54 -8.23 3.35 -9.46
N HIS A 55 -7.40 2.44 -9.94
CA HIS A 55 -7.63 1.81 -11.24
C HIS A 55 -8.96 1.03 -11.24
N PRO A 56 -9.76 1.05 -12.33
CA PRO A 56 -11.06 0.38 -12.38
C PRO A 56 -11.05 -1.14 -12.12
N SER A 57 -9.89 -1.80 -12.27
CA SER A 57 -9.71 -3.22 -11.96
C SER A 57 -9.53 -3.52 -10.47
N THR A 58 -9.51 -2.49 -9.59
CA THR A 58 -9.37 -2.69 -8.16
C THR A 58 -10.53 -3.51 -7.60
N VAL A 59 -10.21 -4.35 -6.62
CA VAL A 59 -11.20 -5.15 -5.87
C VAL A 59 -11.69 -4.43 -4.61
N LEU A 60 -11.18 -3.22 -4.33
CA LEU A 60 -11.63 -2.41 -3.20
C LEU A 60 -13.06 -1.94 -3.44
N ASP A 61 -13.95 -2.29 -2.51
CA ASP A 61 -15.37 -1.92 -2.48
C ASP A 61 -15.60 -0.53 -1.87
N HIS A 62 -14.59 0.03 -1.23
CA HIS A 62 -14.58 1.36 -0.64
C HIS A 62 -13.33 2.15 -1.05
N LYS A 63 -13.26 3.42 -0.64
CA LYS A 63 -12.06 4.27 -0.81
C LYS A 63 -11.35 4.40 0.54
N PRO A 64 -10.29 3.62 0.81
CA PRO A 64 -9.52 3.76 2.03
C PRO A 64 -8.84 5.11 2.09
N GLU A 65 -8.65 5.65 3.29
CA GLU A 65 -7.98 6.94 3.47
C GLU A 65 -6.50 6.88 3.02
N TRP A 66 -5.83 5.76 3.30
CA TRP A 66 -4.44 5.53 2.94
C TRP A 66 -4.33 4.24 2.14
N VAL A 67 -3.72 4.34 0.96
CA VAL A 67 -3.50 3.18 0.09
C VAL A 67 -2.04 3.08 -0.28
N MET A 68 -1.52 1.86 -0.20
CA MET A 68 -0.30 1.47 -0.87
C MET A 68 -0.65 1.02 -2.29
N TYR A 69 0.19 1.32 -3.28
CA TYR A 69 0.03 0.85 -4.65
C TYR A 69 1.30 0.19 -5.18
N ASN A 70 1.16 -0.72 -6.15
CA ASN A 70 2.30 -1.38 -6.80
C ASN A 70 2.75 -0.66 -8.08
N GLU A 71 1.80 -0.08 -8.82
CA GLU A 71 2.06 0.50 -10.13
C GLU A 71 1.33 1.82 -10.30
N PHE A 72 2.02 2.76 -10.95
CA PHE A 72 1.46 4.03 -11.39
C PHE A 72 1.27 4.00 -12.90
N VAL A 73 0.01 4.05 -13.35
CA VAL A 73 -0.38 3.93 -14.75
C VAL A 73 -0.68 5.33 -15.29
N LEU A 74 0.19 5.80 -16.19
CA LEU A 74 0.09 7.12 -16.79
C LEU A 74 -0.70 7.07 -18.10
N THR A 75 -1.87 7.70 -18.12
CA THR A 75 -2.74 7.84 -19.31
C THR A 75 -3.34 9.25 -19.34
N THR A 76 -4.48 9.46 -20.02
CA THR A 76 -5.27 10.70 -19.92
C THR A 76 -5.68 11.02 -18.48
N LYS A 77 -5.90 9.99 -17.66
CA LYS A 77 -6.03 10.09 -16.20
C LYS A 77 -5.00 9.19 -15.55
N ASN A 78 -4.36 9.67 -14.49
CA ASN A 78 -3.41 8.85 -13.75
C ASN A 78 -4.15 7.86 -12.85
N TYR A 79 -3.71 6.61 -12.85
CA TYR A 79 -4.27 5.56 -12.01
C TYR A 79 -3.20 4.89 -11.17
N ILE A 80 -3.58 4.47 -9.96
CA ILE A 80 -2.80 3.57 -9.13
C ILE A 80 -3.41 2.16 -9.21
N HIS A 81 -2.59 1.17 -9.53
CA HIS A 81 -3.00 -0.23 -9.74
C HIS A 81 -2.45 -1.13 -8.63
N THR A 82 -3.21 -2.19 -8.31
CA THR A 82 -2.91 -3.14 -7.22
C THR A 82 -2.79 -2.39 -5.89
N CYS A 83 -3.93 -1.90 -5.41
CA CYS A 83 -4.00 -1.09 -4.20
C CYS A 83 -4.29 -1.96 -2.96
N THR A 84 -3.71 -1.61 -1.82
CA THR A 84 -3.96 -2.26 -0.53
C THR A 84 -4.20 -1.20 0.54
N ASP A 85 -5.22 -1.43 1.37
CA ASP A 85 -5.52 -0.58 2.52
C ASP A 85 -4.44 -0.73 3.61
N ILE A 86 -3.92 0.40 4.06
CA ILE A 86 -2.85 0.48 5.04
C ILE A 86 -3.17 1.49 6.14
N LYS A 87 -2.62 1.24 7.34
CA LYS A 87 -2.69 2.22 8.43
C LYS A 87 -1.49 3.17 8.37
N PRO A 88 -1.68 4.49 8.51
CA PRO A 88 -0.57 5.46 8.46
C PRO A 88 0.46 5.23 9.58
N GLU A 89 0.03 4.70 10.72
CA GLU A 89 0.91 4.32 11.83
C GLU A 89 2.03 3.35 11.41
N TRP A 90 1.78 2.50 10.42
CA TRP A 90 2.78 1.54 9.93
C TRP A 90 3.88 2.25 9.15
N LEU A 91 3.55 3.27 8.37
CA LEU A 91 4.52 4.06 7.61
C LEU A 91 5.48 4.78 8.54
N VAL A 92 4.95 5.46 9.56
CA VAL A 92 5.76 6.20 10.54
C VAL A 92 6.70 5.26 11.31
N LYS A 93 6.25 4.06 11.67
CA LYS A 93 7.08 3.07 12.39
C LYS A 93 8.15 2.43 11.51
N ILE A 94 7.82 2.15 10.25
CA ILE A 94 8.67 1.36 9.35
C ILE A 94 9.69 2.25 8.60
N ALA A 95 9.27 3.44 8.20
CA ALA A 95 10.08 4.38 7.43
C ALA A 95 10.04 5.79 8.06
N PRO A 96 10.53 5.97 9.30
CA PRO A 96 10.48 7.26 9.99
C PRO A 96 11.36 8.35 9.34
N GLN A 97 12.31 7.95 8.48
CA GLN A 97 13.24 8.86 7.80
C GLN A 97 12.67 9.42 6.49
N TYR A 98 11.55 8.89 6.03
CA TYR A 98 10.87 9.29 4.81
C TYR A 98 9.69 10.19 5.17
#